data_AF-A0A3C0VMM7-F1
#
_entry.id   AF-A0A3C0VMM7-F1
#
_cell.length_a   1.000
_cell.length_b   1.000
_cell.length_c   1.000
_cell.angle_alpha   90.00
_cell.angle_beta   90.00
_cell.angle_gamma   90.00
#
_symmetry.space_group_name_H-M   'P 1'
#
loop_
_entity.id
_entity.type
_entity.pdbx_description
1 polymer ?
#
loop_
_entity_poly.entity_id
_entity_poly.type
_entity_poly.pdbx_seq_one_letter_code
_entity_poly.pdbx_strand_id
1 'polypeptide(L)'
;GGSPYSILDAGSFFRAMNVCWELGCSVGNFAGGGVATDFGPGQIGIRQANLPSGHDQWGLKLEGVINEIGFSLNYIDYISQLPSLRANQFPATNAFTGQTQNWPYLIAFDIEFPRVELYGGSLDLYVDSIKSAIRIEAAYTEGEEFANTNVPDLYSTSDVLRYVVGLDTNMKLPFVNSNSLALISAQVFGQHILDHELVDSAGSALGLPGFTQKGIPDWEDNWTATLLVRQPFKNGLVNAQIIMAHDFEANASVAAPSIEFLISDSWKVVVGGNIKFGADPQTFDDCRSCNPWGPFTASGLHTDPFAAGSVGLAGFEPLGRFRQGPIGSAMAEDEFQMTVRYRF
;
A
#
# COMPACT_ATOMS: atom_id res chain seq x y z
N GLY A 1 16.53 5.49 4.93
CA GLY A 1 16.87 4.13 5.37
C GLY A 1 15.92 3.76 6.49
N GLY A 2 15.05 2.78 6.24
CA GLY A 2 13.95 2.41 7.14
C GLY A 2 14.43 1.88 8.48
N SER A 3 13.77 2.34 9.54
CA SER A 3 13.80 1.67 10.84
C SER A 3 12.80 0.50 10.82
N PRO A 4 13.01 -0.54 11.65
CA PRO A 4 12.00 -1.57 11.87
C PRO A 4 10.64 -0.92 12.20
N TYR A 5 9.56 -1.45 11.62
CA TYR A 5 8.18 -0.95 11.75
C TYR A 5 7.87 0.40 11.09
N SER A 6 8.77 0.94 10.26
CA SER A 6 8.44 2.06 9.37
C SER A 6 8.29 1.55 7.95
N ILE A 7 7.04 1.20 7.56
CA ILE A 7 6.73 0.86 6.16
C ILE A 7 7.31 1.98 5.28
N LEU A 8 8.24 1.60 4.40
CA LEU A 8 8.86 2.44 3.38
C LEU A 8 9.70 3.64 3.86
N ASP A 9 10.00 3.78 5.17
CA ASP A 9 10.65 4.99 5.72
C ASP A 9 9.93 6.29 5.29
N ALA A 10 8.60 6.21 5.12
CA ALA A 10 7.81 7.29 4.52
C ALA A 10 7.99 8.63 5.27
N GLY A 11 8.18 8.58 6.59
CA GLY A 11 8.48 9.77 7.40
C GLY A 11 9.78 10.48 6.98
N SER A 12 10.84 9.73 6.65
CA SER A 12 12.07 10.34 6.14
C SER A 12 11.88 10.91 4.73
N PHE A 13 11.10 10.25 3.88
CA PHE A 13 10.74 10.77 2.55
C PHE A 13 9.98 12.10 2.66
N PHE A 14 8.89 12.14 3.44
CA PHE A 14 8.09 13.36 3.60
C PHE A 14 8.91 14.50 4.19
N ARG A 15 9.76 14.22 5.19
CA ARG A 15 10.69 15.21 5.74
C ARG A 15 11.69 15.70 4.69
N ALA A 16 12.28 14.81 3.90
CA ALA A 16 13.25 15.18 2.87
C ALA A 16 12.60 16.05 1.78
N MET A 17 11.40 15.68 1.33
CA MET A 17 10.66 16.46 0.33
C MET A 17 10.19 17.82 0.88
N ASN A 18 9.85 17.92 2.16
CA ASN A 18 9.59 19.22 2.78
C ASN A 18 10.86 20.07 2.90
N VAL A 19 12.00 19.48 3.24
CA VAL A 19 13.29 20.18 3.22
C VAL A 19 13.63 20.68 1.81
N CYS A 20 13.39 19.88 0.76
CA CYS A 20 13.53 20.31 -0.64
C CYS A 20 12.69 21.56 -0.93
N TRP A 21 11.47 21.63 -0.41
CA TRP A 21 10.60 22.78 -0.58
C TRP A 21 11.11 24.02 0.17
N GLU A 22 11.46 23.88 1.44
CA GLU A 22 11.82 25.00 2.33
C GLU A 22 13.23 25.55 2.05
N LEU A 23 14.19 24.67 1.77
CA LEU A 23 15.62 25.01 1.70
C LEU A 23 16.23 24.80 0.32
N GLY A 24 15.52 24.11 -0.58
CA GLY A 24 16.09 23.60 -1.83
C GLY A 24 16.82 22.26 -1.65
N CYS A 25 17.10 21.59 -2.75
CA CYS A 25 17.83 20.33 -2.77
C CYS A 25 18.34 19.98 -4.17
N SER A 26 19.14 18.93 -4.28
CA SER A 26 19.54 18.34 -5.55
C SER A 26 18.77 17.04 -5.77
N VAL A 27 18.11 16.90 -6.93
CA VAL A 27 17.39 15.68 -7.30
C VAL A 27 18.04 15.04 -8.52
N GLY A 28 18.38 13.76 -8.39
CA GLY A 28 18.91 12.96 -9.50
C GLY A 28 17.82 12.57 -10.50
N ASN A 29 18.21 12.35 -11.76
CA ASN A 29 17.34 11.84 -12.82
C ASN A 29 16.07 12.67 -13.06
N PHE A 30 16.13 14.00 -12.95
CA PHE A 30 14.97 14.87 -13.16
C PHE A 30 14.89 15.41 -14.58
N ALA A 31 15.84 16.24 -15.01
CA ALA A 31 15.74 16.87 -16.34
C ALA A 31 15.93 15.80 -17.44
N GLY A 32 14.85 15.54 -18.20
CA GLY A 32 14.80 14.48 -19.20
C GLY A 32 14.99 13.06 -18.65
N GLY A 33 14.89 12.85 -17.33
CA GLY A 33 15.05 11.55 -16.68
C GLY A 33 16.49 11.06 -16.47
N GLY A 34 17.51 11.87 -16.81
CA GLY A 34 18.91 11.42 -16.77
C GLY A 34 19.91 12.41 -16.16
N VAL A 35 19.46 13.61 -15.79
CA VAL A 35 20.34 14.68 -15.29
C VAL A 35 19.95 15.04 -13.86
N ALA A 36 20.96 15.21 -13.00
CA ALA A 36 20.78 15.76 -11.67
C ALA A 36 20.60 17.28 -11.75
N THR A 37 19.56 17.78 -11.07
CA THR A 37 19.20 19.20 -11.10
C THR A 37 19.16 19.75 -9.68
N ASP A 38 19.73 20.94 -9.51
CA ASP A 38 19.65 21.69 -8.26
C ASP A 38 18.42 22.59 -8.26
N PHE A 39 17.71 22.59 -7.13
CA PHE A 39 16.50 23.35 -6.92
C PHE A 39 16.66 24.25 -5.71
N GLY A 40 16.23 25.50 -5.84
CA GLY A 40 16.07 26.43 -4.73
C GLY A 40 14.74 26.23 -3.98
N PRO A 41 14.52 27.00 -2.90
CA PRO A 41 13.26 27.00 -2.16
C PRO A 41 12.04 27.28 -3.05
N GLY A 42 10.93 26.58 -2.77
CA GLY A 42 9.64 26.78 -3.43
C GLY A 42 9.57 26.31 -4.89
N GLN A 43 10.49 25.45 -5.33
CA GLN A 43 10.54 24.94 -6.70
C GLN A 43 9.97 23.52 -6.82
N ILE A 44 10.34 22.60 -5.92
CA ILE A 44 9.84 21.22 -5.84
C ILE A 44 9.75 20.78 -4.38
N GLY A 45 9.06 19.69 -4.09
CA GLY A 45 8.98 19.12 -2.74
C GLY A 45 7.57 19.09 -2.17
N ILE A 46 7.46 19.00 -0.85
CA ILE A 46 6.19 19.05 -0.14
C ILE A 46 6.10 20.37 0.62
N ARG A 47 5.13 21.21 0.25
CA ARG A 47 4.95 22.53 0.85
C ARG A 47 4.38 22.45 2.25
N GLN A 48 3.22 21.81 2.39
CA GLN A 48 2.50 21.73 3.65
C GLN A 48 1.61 20.50 3.73
N ALA A 49 1.13 20.21 4.94
CA ALA A 49 0.08 19.24 5.19
C ALA A 49 -1.19 19.94 5.64
N ASN A 50 -2.26 19.76 4.87
CA ASN A 50 -3.57 20.34 5.13
C ASN A 50 -4.32 19.40 6.07
N LEU A 51 -4.06 19.55 7.37
CA LEU A 51 -4.69 18.72 8.38
C LEU A 51 -6.18 19.05 8.47
N PRO A 52 -7.06 18.04 8.48
CA PRO A 52 -8.48 18.27 8.64
C PRO A 52 -8.78 18.89 10.00
N SER A 53 -9.64 19.92 10.01
CA SER A 53 -10.13 20.56 11.23
C SER A 53 -11.60 20.18 11.45
N GLY A 54 -11.87 19.03 12.06
CA GLY A 54 -13.25 18.56 12.25
C GLY A 54 -13.37 17.28 13.09
N HIS A 55 -14.51 17.13 13.76
CA HIS A 55 -14.95 15.91 14.44
C HIS A 55 -16.26 15.38 13.81
N ASP A 56 -16.49 15.71 12.54
CA ASP A 56 -17.73 15.50 11.79
C ASP A 56 -17.79 14.14 11.08
N GLN A 57 -16.97 13.19 11.53
CA GLN A 57 -17.00 11.80 11.07
C GLN A 57 -18.09 11.05 11.83
N TRP A 58 -18.87 10.24 11.13
CA TRP A 58 -19.98 9.49 11.72
C TRP A 58 -20.18 8.18 10.98
N GLY A 59 -20.88 7.26 11.62
CA GLY A 59 -21.19 5.98 11.01
C GLY A 59 -22.39 5.32 11.66
N LEU A 60 -22.96 4.36 10.93
CA LEU A 60 -24.07 3.53 11.36
C LEU A 60 -23.66 2.07 11.20
N LYS A 61 -24.09 1.25 12.17
CA LYS A 61 -23.93 -0.19 12.12
C LYS A 61 -25.25 -0.85 12.47
N LEU A 62 -25.66 -1.77 11.62
CA LEU A 62 -26.74 -2.72 11.87
C LEU A 62 -26.14 -4.11 11.90
N GLU A 63 -26.42 -4.87 12.95
CA GLU A 63 -25.97 -6.26 13.07
C GLU A 63 -27.11 -7.13 13.61
N GLY A 64 -27.08 -8.41 13.27
CA GLY A 64 -28.09 -9.36 13.69
C GLY A 64 -27.78 -10.78 13.28
N VAL A 65 -28.75 -11.67 13.53
CA VAL A 65 -28.67 -13.08 13.18
C VAL A 65 -29.98 -13.49 12.52
N ILE A 66 -29.90 -14.13 11.35
CA ILE A 66 -31.05 -14.69 10.63
C ILE A 66 -30.74 -16.15 10.34
N ASN A 67 -31.55 -17.08 10.86
CA ASN A 67 -31.38 -18.53 10.63
C ASN A 67 -29.94 -19.00 10.88
N GLU A 68 -29.36 -18.61 12.03
CA GLU A 68 -27.98 -18.94 12.44
C GLU A 68 -26.86 -18.27 11.62
N ILE A 69 -27.20 -17.47 10.59
CA ILE A 69 -26.26 -16.64 9.85
C ILE A 69 -26.14 -15.30 10.56
N GLY A 70 -24.95 -14.99 11.08
CA GLY A 70 -24.62 -13.66 11.56
C GLY A 70 -24.42 -12.70 10.39
N PHE A 71 -24.92 -11.47 10.51
CA PHE A 71 -24.69 -10.44 9.50
C PHE A 71 -24.39 -9.09 10.12
N SER A 72 -23.66 -8.26 9.38
CA SER A 72 -23.57 -6.83 9.65
C SER A 72 -23.67 -6.01 8.37
N LEU A 73 -24.19 -4.80 8.49
CA LEU A 73 -24.18 -3.73 7.50
C LEU A 73 -23.67 -2.47 8.17
N ASN A 74 -22.73 -1.81 7.52
CA ASN A 74 -21.98 -0.69 8.08
C ASN A 74 -21.94 0.44 7.05
N TYR A 75 -22.10 1.66 7.52
CA TYR A 75 -21.79 2.87 6.78
C TYR A 75 -20.88 3.73 7.65
N ILE A 76 -19.83 4.30 7.08
CA ILE A 76 -19.00 5.29 7.76
C ILE A 76 -18.56 6.36 6.78
N ASP A 77 -18.73 7.62 7.18
CA ASP A 77 -18.23 8.80 6.52
C ASP A 77 -17.08 9.35 7.38
N TYR A 78 -15.87 9.29 6.84
CA TYR A 78 -14.65 9.52 7.59
C TYR A 78 -13.58 10.22 6.77
N ILE A 79 -12.56 10.75 7.46
CA ILE A 79 -11.39 11.30 6.79
C ILE A 79 -10.34 10.19 6.71
N SER A 80 -9.84 9.93 5.50
CA SER A 80 -8.82 8.90 5.26
C SER A 80 -7.60 9.15 6.14
N GLN A 81 -7.06 8.07 6.71
CA GLN A 81 -5.77 8.10 7.40
C GLN A 81 -4.59 7.91 6.44
N LEU A 82 -4.87 7.56 5.19
CA LEU A 82 -3.91 7.49 4.10
C LEU A 82 -3.93 8.82 3.36
N PRO A 83 -2.90 9.68 3.54
CA PRO A 83 -2.85 10.95 2.85
C PRO A 83 -2.61 10.78 1.35
N SER A 84 -3.07 11.76 0.59
CA SER A 84 -2.82 11.95 -0.84
C SER A 84 -1.85 13.11 -1.07
N LEU A 85 -1.01 12.99 -2.09
CA LEU A 85 -0.14 14.07 -2.54
C LEU A 85 -0.77 14.73 -3.76
N ARG A 86 -1.18 15.99 -3.64
CA ARG A 86 -1.80 16.74 -4.74
C ARG A 86 -0.82 17.74 -5.32
N ALA A 87 -0.45 17.57 -6.58
CA ALA A 87 0.37 18.53 -7.31
C ALA A 87 -0.49 19.57 -8.02
N ASN A 88 0.18 20.61 -8.54
CA ASN A 88 -0.42 21.64 -9.40
C ASN A 88 -1.60 22.42 -8.75
N GLN A 89 -1.78 22.32 -7.43
CA GLN A 89 -2.80 23.04 -6.66
C GLN A 89 -2.36 24.44 -6.22
N PHE A 90 -1.08 24.76 -6.36
CA PHE A 90 -0.51 26.04 -5.92
C PHE A 90 0.65 26.50 -6.81
N PRO A 91 0.99 27.80 -6.76
CA PRO A 91 2.10 28.32 -7.55
C PRO A 91 3.46 27.86 -7.01
N ALA A 92 4.31 27.37 -7.90
CA ALA A 92 5.71 27.05 -7.62
C ALA A 92 6.64 27.82 -8.58
N THR A 93 7.88 28.05 -8.15
CA THR A 93 8.86 28.82 -8.94
C THR A 93 9.55 27.92 -9.95
N ASN A 94 9.56 28.33 -11.21
CA ASN A 94 10.32 27.67 -12.27
C ASN A 94 11.82 27.89 -12.06
N ALA A 95 12.58 26.80 -11.96
CA ALA A 95 14.01 26.86 -11.70
C ALA A 95 14.84 27.52 -12.80
N PHE A 96 14.33 27.56 -14.03
CA PHE A 96 15.03 28.07 -15.21
C PHE A 96 14.70 29.52 -15.53
N THR A 97 13.48 29.97 -15.22
CA THR A 97 12.99 31.31 -15.61
C THR A 97 12.68 32.22 -14.42
N GLY A 98 12.53 31.67 -13.22
CA GLY A 98 12.09 32.41 -12.03
C GLY A 98 10.59 32.76 -12.01
N GLN A 99 9.81 32.31 -13.01
CA GLN A 99 8.37 32.54 -13.03
C GLN A 99 7.65 31.67 -11.99
N THR A 100 6.72 32.25 -11.25
CA THR A 100 5.90 31.53 -10.27
C THR A 100 4.46 31.37 -10.79
N GLN A 101 4.02 30.13 -10.97
CA GLN A 101 2.66 29.76 -11.36
C GLN A 101 2.40 28.27 -11.06
N ASN A 102 1.19 27.78 -11.31
CA ASN A 102 0.90 26.35 -11.22
C ASN A 102 1.53 25.64 -12.43
N TRP A 103 2.27 24.56 -12.18
CA TRP A 103 2.97 23.81 -13.22
C TRP A 103 2.44 22.37 -13.25
N PRO A 104 1.87 21.91 -14.39
CA PRO A 104 1.33 20.57 -14.50
C PRO A 104 2.47 19.53 -14.41
N TYR A 105 2.20 18.40 -13.75
CA TYR A 105 3.17 17.31 -13.53
C TYR A 105 4.43 17.69 -12.74
N LEU A 106 4.45 18.86 -12.10
CA LEU A 106 5.54 19.23 -11.23
C LEU A 106 5.43 18.45 -9.93
N ILE A 107 6.54 17.87 -9.47
CA ILE A 107 6.67 17.17 -8.19
C ILE A 107 6.73 18.15 -6.99
N ALA A 108 5.76 19.06 -6.94
CA ALA A 108 5.51 20.00 -5.88
C ALA A 108 4.10 19.73 -5.33
N PHE A 109 4.02 19.30 -4.06
CA PHE A 109 2.80 18.73 -3.49
C PHE A 109 2.35 19.44 -2.21
N ASP A 110 1.04 19.44 -1.99
CA ASP A 110 0.43 19.55 -0.67
C ASP A 110 -0.03 18.15 -0.25
N ILE A 111 0.04 17.86 1.05
CA ILE A 111 -0.53 16.65 1.63
C ILE A 111 -1.99 16.92 2.00
N GLU A 112 -2.90 16.10 1.49
CA GLU A 112 -4.33 16.17 1.73
C GLU A 112 -4.87 14.87 2.32
N PHE A 113 -5.93 14.95 3.10
CA PHE A 113 -6.60 13.78 3.67
C PHE A 113 -8.03 13.72 3.11
N PRO A 114 -8.29 12.91 2.07
CA PRO A 114 -9.59 12.88 1.42
C PRO A 114 -10.67 12.37 2.37
N ARG A 115 -11.89 12.88 2.22
CA ARG A 115 -13.08 12.34 2.89
C ARG A 115 -13.57 11.15 2.07
N VAL A 116 -13.81 10.03 2.74
CA VAL A 116 -14.18 8.74 2.15
C VAL A 116 -15.48 8.28 2.78
N GLU A 117 -16.40 7.80 1.95
CA GLU A 117 -17.59 7.09 2.39
C GLU A 117 -17.37 5.59 2.21
N LEU A 118 -17.64 4.80 3.25
CA LEU A 118 -17.49 3.34 3.21
C LEU A 118 -18.83 2.68 3.51
N TYR A 119 -19.20 1.77 2.63
CA TYR A 119 -20.36 0.90 2.72
C TYR A 119 -19.86 -0.53 2.87
N GLY A 120 -20.07 -1.13 4.03
CA GLY A 120 -19.52 -2.45 4.36
C GLY A 120 -20.59 -3.43 4.79
N GLY A 121 -20.33 -4.71 4.60
CA GLY A 121 -21.17 -5.77 5.14
C GLY A 121 -20.38 -7.03 5.42
N SER A 122 -20.87 -7.84 6.36
CA SER A 122 -20.31 -9.14 6.67
C SER A 122 -21.38 -10.20 6.81
N LEU A 123 -21.00 -11.44 6.53
CA LEU A 123 -21.75 -12.65 6.77
C LEU A 123 -20.85 -13.68 7.45
N ASP A 124 -21.33 -14.23 8.56
CA ASP A 124 -20.67 -15.31 9.29
C ASP A 124 -21.64 -16.50 9.34
N LEU A 125 -21.19 -17.65 8.84
CA LEU A 125 -22.01 -18.86 8.82
C LEU A 125 -21.18 -20.12 9.08
N TYR A 126 -21.81 -21.13 9.67
CA TYR A 126 -21.18 -22.42 9.91
C TYR A 126 -21.70 -23.46 8.92
N VAL A 127 -20.79 -24.19 8.28
CA VAL A 127 -21.13 -25.22 7.29
C VAL A 127 -20.82 -26.60 7.86
N ASP A 128 -21.87 -27.31 8.25
CA ASP A 128 -21.77 -28.63 8.88
C ASP A 128 -21.07 -29.68 8.01
N SER A 129 -21.30 -29.66 6.69
CA SER A 129 -20.77 -30.66 5.76
C SER A 129 -19.23 -30.70 5.72
N ILE A 130 -18.60 -29.55 5.99
CA ILE A 130 -17.14 -29.40 6.05
C ILE A 130 -16.65 -29.02 7.45
N LYS A 131 -17.53 -28.99 8.45
CA LYS A 131 -17.23 -28.62 9.86
C LYS A 131 -16.38 -27.35 9.97
N SER A 132 -16.78 -26.32 9.24
CA SER A 132 -15.98 -25.10 9.12
C SER A 132 -16.85 -23.86 9.24
N ALA A 133 -16.30 -22.80 9.83
CA ALA A 133 -16.89 -21.48 9.79
C ALA A 133 -16.42 -20.76 8.52
N ILE A 134 -17.35 -20.10 7.84
CA ILE A 134 -17.09 -19.27 6.67
C ILE A 134 -17.40 -17.83 7.06
N ARG A 135 -16.46 -16.93 6.78
CA ARG A 135 -16.65 -15.50 6.91
C ARG A 135 -16.54 -14.85 5.54
N ILE A 136 -17.48 -13.98 5.23
CA ILE A 136 -17.45 -13.16 4.02
C ILE A 136 -17.61 -11.71 4.47
N GLU A 137 -16.70 -10.85 4.08
CA GLU A 137 -16.85 -9.40 4.28
C GLU A 137 -16.61 -8.69 2.95
N ALA A 138 -17.36 -7.63 2.69
CA ALA A 138 -17.17 -6.77 1.53
C ALA A 138 -17.35 -5.31 1.93
N ALA A 139 -16.58 -4.43 1.32
CA ALA A 139 -16.64 -2.99 1.50
C ALA A 139 -16.51 -2.29 0.15
N TYR A 140 -17.37 -1.32 -0.08
CA TYR A 140 -17.30 -0.38 -1.18
C TYR A 140 -16.97 1.00 -0.60
N THR A 141 -15.95 1.65 -1.15
CA THR A 141 -15.50 2.97 -0.70
C THR A 141 -15.58 3.96 -1.83
N GLU A 142 -16.14 5.13 -1.56
CA GLU A 142 -16.21 6.25 -2.50
C GLU A 142 -15.19 7.31 -2.13
N GLY A 143 -14.50 7.87 -3.13
CA GLY A 143 -13.62 9.03 -2.93
C GLY A 143 -12.20 8.71 -2.46
N GLU A 144 -11.70 7.48 -2.65
CA GLU A 144 -10.29 7.17 -2.39
C GLU A 144 -9.39 7.83 -3.43
N GLU A 145 -8.21 8.30 -3.03
CA GLU A 145 -7.26 8.97 -3.92
C GLU A 145 -5.99 8.13 -4.11
N PHE A 146 -5.57 8.03 -5.37
CA PHE A 146 -4.39 7.28 -5.81
C PHE A 146 -3.44 8.20 -6.56
N ALA A 147 -2.14 7.91 -6.49
CA ALA A 147 -1.17 8.57 -7.38
C ALA A 147 -1.52 8.27 -8.84
N ASN A 148 -1.43 9.26 -9.73
CA ASN A 148 -1.71 9.05 -11.15
C ASN A 148 -0.78 9.92 -12.00
N THR A 149 0.20 9.31 -12.68
CA THR A 149 1.17 10.05 -13.50
C THR A 149 0.64 10.47 -14.87
N ASN A 150 -0.59 10.10 -15.22
CA ASN A 150 -1.23 10.50 -16.48
C ASN A 150 -1.95 11.85 -16.41
N VAL A 151 -2.16 12.41 -15.22
CA VAL A 151 -2.91 13.66 -15.03
C VAL A 151 -2.03 14.77 -14.44
N PRO A 152 -2.29 16.06 -14.76
CA PRO A 152 -1.48 17.20 -14.31
C PRO A 152 -1.26 17.31 -12.81
N ASP A 153 -2.26 16.88 -12.03
CA ASP A 153 -2.27 17.03 -10.58
C ASP A 153 -1.60 15.85 -9.86
N LEU A 154 -1.15 14.84 -10.61
CA LEU A 154 -0.45 13.64 -10.14
C LEU A 154 -1.24 12.73 -9.19
N TYR A 155 -2.55 12.92 -9.09
CA TYR A 155 -3.45 12.04 -8.35
C TYR A 155 -4.80 11.89 -9.06
N SER A 156 -5.55 10.85 -8.74
CA SER A 156 -6.92 10.65 -9.20
C SER A 156 -7.77 10.05 -8.11
N THR A 157 -9.05 10.38 -8.13
CA THR A 157 -10.05 9.82 -7.22
C THR A 157 -10.71 8.62 -7.90
N SER A 158 -10.89 7.53 -7.15
CA SER A 158 -11.60 6.35 -7.62
C SER A 158 -12.36 5.67 -6.48
N ASP A 159 -13.41 4.98 -6.85
CA ASP A 159 -14.13 4.09 -5.96
C ASP A 159 -13.43 2.73 -5.90
N VAL A 160 -13.54 2.04 -4.76
CA VAL A 160 -12.83 0.77 -4.54
C VAL A 160 -13.75 -0.26 -3.93
N LEU A 161 -13.75 -1.47 -4.50
CA LEU A 161 -14.37 -2.64 -3.90
C LEU A 161 -13.29 -3.49 -3.24
N ARG A 162 -13.47 -3.80 -1.97
CA ARG A 162 -12.64 -4.76 -1.22
C ARG A 162 -13.49 -5.86 -0.65
N TYR A 163 -12.98 -7.08 -0.61
CA TYR A 163 -13.66 -8.19 0.01
C TYR A 163 -12.68 -9.19 0.62
N VAL A 164 -13.17 -9.98 1.57
CA VAL A 164 -12.46 -11.12 2.14
C VAL A 164 -13.38 -12.31 2.23
N VAL A 165 -12.85 -13.48 1.88
CA VAL A 165 -13.50 -14.77 2.14
C VAL A 165 -12.56 -15.58 3.01
N GLY A 166 -13.02 -15.94 4.20
CA GLY A 166 -12.31 -16.72 5.21
C GLY A 166 -12.96 -18.08 5.46
N LEU A 167 -12.13 -19.08 5.72
CA LEU A 167 -12.52 -20.43 6.12
C LEU A 167 -11.70 -20.85 7.34
N ASP A 168 -12.39 -21.15 8.44
CA ASP A 168 -11.80 -21.59 9.69
C ASP A 168 -12.27 -22.99 10.06
N THR A 169 -11.33 -23.89 10.34
CA THR A 169 -11.62 -25.28 10.67
C THR A 169 -10.68 -25.84 11.72
N ASN A 170 -11.21 -26.75 12.54
CA ASN A 170 -10.41 -27.51 13.51
C ASN A 170 -10.29 -28.96 13.04
N MET A 171 -9.07 -29.41 12.78
CA MET A 171 -8.83 -30.79 12.31
C MET A 171 -7.56 -31.40 12.88
N LYS A 172 -7.48 -32.74 12.84
CA LYS A 172 -6.30 -33.47 13.28
C LYS A 172 -5.27 -33.51 12.16
N LEU A 173 -4.06 -33.00 12.41
CA LEU A 173 -2.95 -33.11 11.46
C LEU A 173 -2.34 -34.53 11.52
N PRO A 174 -2.38 -35.32 10.44
CA PRO A 174 -1.98 -36.73 10.49
C PRO A 174 -0.47 -36.93 10.72
N PHE A 175 0.34 -35.93 10.39
CA PHE A 175 1.79 -35.94 10.53
C PHE A 175 2.28 -35.34 11.87
N VAL A 176 1.37 -34.93 12.75
CA VAL A 176 1.72 -34.34 14.06
C VAL A 176 1.22 -35.22 15.20
N ASN A 177 2.13 -35.61 16.09
CA ASN A 177 1.77 -36.35 17.29
C ASN A 177 1.25 -35.41 18.40
N SER A 178 -0.02 -35.03 18.30
CA SER A 178 -0.75 -34.29 19.33
C SER A 178 -2.14 -34.86 19.56
N ASN A 179 -2.62 -34.77 20.80
CA ASN A 179 -3.99 -35.11 21.17
C ASN A 179 -4.99 -33.96 20.91
N SER A 180 -4.49 -32.78 20.53
CA SER A 180 -5.31 -31.60 20.25
C SER A 180 -5.50 -31.38 18.75
N LEU A 181 -6.64 -30.82 18.36
CA LEU A 181 -6.91 -30.39 16.98
C LEU A 181 -6.07 -29.16 16.65
N ALA A 182 -5.60 -29.06 15.40
CA ALA A 182 -5.06 -27.83 14.85
C ALA A 182 -6.21 -26.93 14.39
N LEU A 183 -6.05 -25.63 14.63
CA LEU A 183 -6.79 -24.60 13.92
C LEU A 183 -6.11 -24.34 12.58
N ILE A 184 -6.88 -24.41 11.51
CA ILE A 184 -6.49 -23.97 10.17
C ILE A 184 -7.44 -22.85 9.77
N SER A 185 -6.88 -21.68 9.49
CA SER A 185 -7.61 -20.50 9.04
C SER A 185 -6.99 -20.04 7.72
N ALA A 186 -7.78 -20.00 6.67
CA ALA A 186 -7.35 -19.54 5.35
C ALA A 186 -8.25 -18.38 4.92
N GLN A 187 -7.67 -17.30 4.42
CA GLN A 187 -8.43 -16.13 3.96
C GLN A 187 -7.86 -15.62 2.65
N VAL A 188 -8.74 -15.18 1.75
CA VAL A 188 -8.35 -14.49 0.51
C VAL A 188 -8.97 -13.11 0.55
N PHE A 189 -8.12 -12.09 0.48
CA PHE A 189 -8.48 -10.69 0.33
C PHE A 189 -8.44 -10.34 -1.15
N GLY A 190 -9.43 -9.60 -1.63
CA GLY A 190 -9.47 -9.05 -2.99
C GLY A 190 -9.73 -7.56 -2.95
N GLN A 191 -9.15 -6.83 -3.89
CA GLN A 191 -9.37 -5.42 -4.15
C GLN A 191 -9.59 -5.22 -5.66
N HIS A 192 -10.52 -4.33 -6.01
CA HIS A 192 -10.74 -3.83 -7.37
C HIS A 192 -10.89 -2.30 -7.33
N ILE A 193 -10.07 -1.57 -8.08
CA ILE A 193 -10.14 -0.11 -8.27
C ILE A 193 -11.02 0.16 -9.50
N LEU A 194 -12.15 0.84 -9.32
CA LEU A 194 -13.18 0.92 -10.37
C LEU A 194 -12.78 1.82 -11.55
N ASP A 195 -12.12 2.93 -11.26
CA ASP A 195 -11.70 3.93 -12.26
C ASP A 195 -10.18 3.86 -12.46
N HIS A 196 -9.69 2.63 -12.66
CA HIS A 196 -8.28 2.41 -12.90
C HIS A 196 -7.86 2.96 -14.26
N GLU A 197 -6.77 3.72 -14.28
CA GLU A 197 -6.24 4.33 -15.49
C GLU A 197 -4.80 3.90 -15.74
N LEU A 198 -4.57 3.25 -16.88
CA LEU A 198 -3.25 3.01 -17.45
C LEU A 198 -3.27 3.31 -18.94
N VAL A 199 -2.31 4.10 -19.39
CA VAL A 199 -2.15 4.43 -20.80
C VAL A 199 -0.71 4.24 -21.25
N ASP A 200 -0.54 3.88 -22.52
CA ASP A 200 0.77 3.81 -23.13
C ASP A 200 1.43 5.19 -23.12
N SER A 201 2.68 5.22 -22.63
CA SER A 201 3.55 6.37 -22.73
C SER A 201 4.29 6.35 -24.07
N ALA A 202 4.91 7.47 -24.46
CA ALA A 202 5.74 7.50 -25.66
C ALA A 202 6.87 6.45 -25.61
N GLY A 203 7.47 6.24 -24.43
CA GLY A 203 8.51 5.23 -24.25
C GLY A 203 7.99 3.80 -24.30
N SER A 204 6.84 3.51 -23.67
CA SER A 204 6.26 2.16 -23.67
C SER A 204 5.72 1.77 -25.06
N ALA A 205 5.10 2.71 -25.78
CA ALA A 205 4.62 2.49 -27.14
C ALA A 205 5.75 2.14 -28.12
N LEU A 206 6.97 2.62 -27.85
CA LEU A 206 8.18 2.29 -28.62
C LEU A 206 8.90 1.03 -28.11
N GLY A 207 8.44 0.41 -27.03
CA GLY A 207 9.04 -0.78 -26.44
C GLY A 207 10.45 -0.54 -25.88
N LEU A 208 10.74 0.69 -25.45
CA LEU A 208 12.09 1.04 -24.97
C LEU A 208 12.35 0.44 -23.59
N PRO A 209 13.49 -0.23 -23.36
CA PRO A 209 13.86 -0.73 -22.05
C PRO A 209 13.88 0.38 -20.99
N GLY A 210 13.31 0.10 -19.81
CA GLY A 210 13.22 1.07 -18.72
C GLY A 210 12.06 2.06 -18.83
N PHE A 211 11.20 1.94 -19.84
CA PHE A 211 9.96 2.71 -19.94
C PHE A 211 8.74 1.82 -19.72
N THR A 212 7.70 2.39 -19.11
CA THR A 212 6.45 1.71 -18.79
C THR A 212 5.25 2.62 -19.06
N GLN A 213 4.05 2.09 -18.87
CA GLN A 213 2.80 2.84 -18.95
C GLN A 213 2.76 3.91 -17.85
N LYS A 214 1.98 4.96 -18.08
CA LYS A 214 1.71 6.02 -17.09
C LYS A 214 0.26 5.91 -16.63
N GLY A 215 -0.03 6.35 -15.41
CA GLY A 215 -1.34 6.16 -14.80
C GLY A 215 -1.27 5.88 -13.30
N ILE A 216 -2.22 5.09 -12.82
CA ILE A 216 -2.28 4.62 -11.43
C ILE A 216 -1.28 3.47 -11.23
N PRO A 217 -0.33 3.59 -10.27
CA PRO A 217 0.69 2.59 -10.04
C PRO A 217 0.17 1.37 -9.29
N ASP A 218 -0.91 1.48 -8.52
CA ASP A 218 -1.55 0.33 -7.89
C ASP A 218 -2.11 -0.62 -8.97
N TRP A 219 -2.21 -1.90 -8.65
CA TRP A 219 -2.87 -2.88 -9.52
C TRP A 219 -4.39 -2.64 -9.51
N GLU A 220 -5.02 -2.72 -10.68
CA GLU A 220 -6.48 -2.58 -10.83
C GLU A 220 -7.19 -3.61 -9.94
N ASP A 221 -6.81 -4.86 -10.14
CA ASP A 221 -7.17 -5.98 -9.29
C ASP A 221 -5.95 -6.45 -8.51
N ASN A 222 -6.11 -6.75 -7.22
CA ASN A 222 -5.10 -7.49 -6.48
C ASN A 222 -5.75 -8.47 -5.49
N TRP A 223 -5.08 -9.61 -5.30
CA TRP A 223 -5.45 -10.60 -4.30
C TRP A 223 -4.29 -10.85 -3.34
N THR A 224 -4.62 -11.09 -2.08
CA THR A 224 -3.68 -11.60 -1.09
C THR A 224 -4.29 -12.80 -0.37
N ALA A 225 -3.64 -13.94 -0.45
CA ALA A 225 -4.04 -15.13 0.30
C ALA A 225 -3.25 -15.21 1.61
N THR A 226 -3.91 -15.65 2.68
CA THR A 226 -3.29 -15.90 3.99
C THR A 226 -3.65 -17.29 4.49
N LEU A 227 -2.72 -17.90 5.22
CA LEU A 227 -2.90 -19.19 5.86
C LEU A 227 -2.28 -19.17 7.25
N LEU A 228 -3.11 -19.38 8.26
CA LEU A 228 -2.71 -19.62 9.64
C LEU A 228 -2.92 -21.09 9.97
N VAL A 229 -1.87 -21.74 10.47
CA VAL A 229 -1.97 -23.06 11.09
C VAL A 229 -1.46 -22.95 12.53
N ARG A 230 -2.30 -23.29 13.50
CA ARG A 230 -1.95 -23.30 14.92
C ARG A 230 -2.24 -24.67 15.52
N GLN A 231 -1.20 -25.29 16.08
CA GLN A 231 -1.26 -26.60 16.69
C GLN A 231 -0.88 -26.52 18.18
N PRO A 232 -1.82 -26.78 19.10
CA PRO A 232 -1.51 -26.96 20.51
C PRO A 232 -0.85 -28.32 20.77
N PHE A 233 0.05 -28.33 21.74
CA PHE A 233 0.69 -29.50 22.33
C PHE A 233 0.63 -29.42 23.85
N LYS A 234 0.78 -30.57 24.53
CA LYS A 234 0.85 -30.66 25.99
C LYS A 234 -0.27 -29.85 26.68
N ASN A 235 -1.51 -30.04 26.25
CA ASN A 235 -2.69 -29.35 26.77
C ASN A 235 -2.57 -27.80 26.70
N GLY A 236 -1.93 -27.27 25.65
CA GLY A 236 -1.81 -25.84 25.41
C GLY A 236 -0.59 -25.17 26.03
N LEU A 237 0.27 -25.92 26.74
CA LEU A 237 1.53 -25.39 27.28
C LEU A 237 2.55 -25.04 26.20
N VAL A 238 2.43 -25.66 25.02
CA VAL A 238 3.24 -25.33 23.86
C VAL A 238 2.31 -25.18 22.66
N ASN A 239 2.36 -24.04 21.98
CA ASN A 239 1.59 -23.77 20.77
C ASN A 239 2.55 -23.46 19.63
N ALA A 240 2.61 -24.35 18.63
CA ALA A 240 3.30 -24.07 17.39
C ALA A 240 2.34 -23.39 16.41
N GLN A 241 2.82 -22.38 15.71
CA GLN A 241 2.03 -21.61 14.77
C GLN A 241 2.87 -21.23 13.56
N ILE A 242 2.24 -21.20 12.39
CA ILE A 242 2.79 -20.54 11.21
C ILE A 242 1.70 -19.68 10.59
N ILE A 243 2.05 -18.44 10.25
CA ILE A 243 1.24 -17.56 9.39
C ILE A 243 1.99 -17.45 8.06
N MET A 244 1.28 -17.62 6.97
CA MET A 244 1.78 -17.37 5.62
C MET A 244 0.88 -16.37 4.94
N ALA A 245 1.46 -15.51 4.10
CA ALA A 245 0.71 -14.67 3.19
C ALA A 245 1.40 -14.61 1.82
N HIS A 246 0.61 -14.46 0.77
CA HIS A 246 1.08 -14.32 -0.61
C HIS A 246 0.25 -13.25 -1.32
N ASP A 247 0.92 -12.21 -1.81
CA ASP A 247 0.39 -11.17 -2.70
C ASP A 247 0.64 -11.61 -4.15
N PHE A 248 -0.43 -11.80 -4.92
CA PHE A 248 -0.36 -12.42 -6.23
C PHE A 248 0.24 -11.48 -7.28
N GLU A 249 -0.10 -10.19 -7.26
CA GLU A 249 0.39 -9.23 -8.24
C GLU A 249 1.82 -8.79 -7.94
N ALA A 250 2.17 -8.64 -6.65
CA ALA A 250 3.54 -8.38 -6.26
C ALA A 250 4.44 -9.62 -6.37
N ASN A 251 3.87 -10.81 -6.55
CA ASN A 251 4.52 -12.11 -6.46
C ASN A 251 5.35 -12.26 -5.15
N ALA A 252 4.84 -11.71 -4.05
CA ALA A 252 5.58 -11.58 -2.80
C ALA A 252 4.96 -12.45 -1.71
N SER A 253 5.80 -13.22 -1.02
CA SER A 253 5.38 -14.16 0.03
C SER A 253 6.06 -13.85 1.35
N VAL A 254 5.37 -14.15 2.45
CA VAL A 254 5.94 -14.15 3.80
C VAL A 254 5.53 -15.41 4.54
N ALA A 255 6.46 -15.98 5.30
CA ALA A 255 6.23 -17.06 6.24
C ALA A 255 6.73 -16.66 7.63
N ALA A 256 5.82 -16.66 8.61
CA ALA A 256 6.07 -16.27 9.98
C ALA A 256 5.81 -17.45 10.94
N PRO A 257 6.78 -18.37 11.11
CA PRO A 257 6.70 -19.43 12.10
C PRO A 257 6.93 -18.88 13.51
N SER A 258 6.22 -19.41 14.49
CA SER A 258 6.41 -19.09 15.90
C SER A 258 6.05 -20.27 16.82
N ILE A 259 6.68 -20.29 17.99
CA ILE A 259 6.37 -21.21 19.07
C ILE A 259 6.16 -20.41 20.35
N GLU A 260 5.02 -20.64 20.97
CA GLU A 260 4.66 -20.08 22.27
C GLU A 260 4.81 -21.16 23.35
N PHE A 261 5.54 -20.83 24.41
CA PHE A 261 5.70 -21.63 25.61
C PHE A 261 5.02 -20.93 26.78
N LEU A 262 4.05 -21.60 27.38
CA LEU A 262 3.52 -21.24 28.69
C LEU A 262 4.31 -22.02 29.75
N ILE A 263 5.27 -21.36 30.37
CA ILE A 263 6.19 -22.00 31.33
C ILE A 263 5.47 -22.18 32.69
N SER A 264 4.66 -21.20 33.06
CA SER A 264 3.79 -21.20 34.24
C SER A 264 2.64 -20.21 34.01
N ASP A 265 1.71 -20.13 34.97
CA ASP A 265 0.60 -19.17 34.90
C ASP A 265 1.05 -17.70 34.82
N SER A 266 2.27 -17.41 35.28
CA SER A 266 2.87 -16.08 35.25
C SER A 266 3.83 -15.84 34.10
N TRP A 267 4.38 -16.90 33.47
CA TRP A 267 5.46 -16.78 32.49
C TRP A 267 5.07 -17.33 31.12
N LYS A 268 5.16 -16.47 30.12
CA LYS A 268 4.95 -16.79 28.71
C LYS A 268 6.14 -16.33 27.87
N VAL A 269 6.64 -17.21 27.02
CA VAL A 269 7.72 -16.92 26.06
C VAL A 269 7.23 -17.24 24.65
N VAL A 270 7.44 -16.32 23.72
CA VAL A 270 7.17 -16.53 22.29
C VAL A 270 8.47 -16.33 21.53
N VAL A 271 8.82 -17.29 20.70
CA VAL A 271 9.95 -17.20 19.77
C VAL A 271 9.41 -17.35 18.36
N GLY A 272 9.82 -16.50 17.44
CA GLY A 272 9.35 -16.57 16.06
C GLY A 272 10.28 -15.88 15.08
N GLY A 273 9.99 -16.10 13.81
CA GLY A 273 10.62 -15.39 12.70
C GLY A 273 9.58 -14.83 11.75
N ASN A 274 10.03 -13.95 10.86
CA ASN A 274 9.28 -13.42 9.74
C ASN A 274 10.22 -13.43 8.53
N ILE A 275 9.94 -14.28 7.55
CA ILE A 275 10.81 -14.57 6.41
C ILE A 275 10.07 -14.22 5.13
N LYS A 276 10.63 -13.36 4.29
CA LYS A 276 9.99 -12.86 3.06
C LYS A 276 10.73 -13.37 1.81
N PHE A 277 10.00 -13.69 0.74
CA PHE A 277 10.57 -14.28 -0.48
C PHE A 277 9.65 -14.09 -1.69
N GLY A 278 10.19 -14.29 -2.90
CA GLY A 278 9.44 -14.33 -4.17
C GLY A 278 9.34 -13.03 -4.95
N ALA A 279 9.41 -11.86 -4.29
CA ALA A 279 9.16 -10.60 -5.00
C ALA A 279 10.31 -10.18 -5.92
N ASP A 280 9.96 -9.79 -7.14
CA ASP A 280 10.85 -9.09 -8.04
C ASP A 280 10.74 -7.57 -7.84
N PRO A 281 11.83 -6.80 -8.01
CA PRO A 281 11.77 -5.35 -8.00
C PRO A 281 10.83 -4.83 -9.11
N GLN A 282 9.68 -4.27 -8.72
CA GLN A 282 8.76 -3.61 -9.65
C GLN A 282 9.18 -2.16 -9.91
N THR A 283 8.99 -1.70 -11.14
CA THR A 283 9.21 -0.31 -11.55
C THR A 283 7.95 0.30 -12.13
N PHE A 284 7.74 1.58 -11.91
CA PHE A 284 6.64 2.32 -12.52
C PHE A 284 7.08 3.71 -12.96
N ASP A 285 6.35 4.36 -13.86
CA ASP A 285 6.57 5.76 -14.20
C ASP A 285 6.37 6.61 -12.95
N ASP A 286 7.38 7.38 -12.56
CA ASP A 286 7.38 8.15 -11.31
C ASP A 286 7.61 9.65 -11.55
N CYS A 287 7.27 10.09 -12.76
CA CYS A 287 7.48 11.45 -13.25
C CYS A 287 8.94 11.92 -13.34
N ARG A 288 9.94 11.03 -13.23
CA ARG A 288 11.33 11.38 -13.56
C ARG A 288 11.53 11.88 -15.00
N SER A 289 10.64 11.48 -15.91
CA SER A 289 10.61 11.98 -17.28
C SER A 289 9.49 12.96 -17.57
N CYS A 290 8.85 13.51 -16.52
CA CYS A 290 7.85 14.57 -16.68
C CYS A 290 8.50 15.87 -17.16
N ASN A 291 7.79 16.60 -18.01
CA ASN A 291 8.23 17.90 -18.52
C ASN A 291 7.41 19.08 -17.95
N PRO A 292 7.49 19.38 -16.63
CA PRO A 292 6.72 20.48 -16.05
C PRO A 292 7.20 21.88 -16.50
N TRP A 293 8.45 21.99 -16.95
CA TRP A 293 9.06 23.25 -17.40
C TRP A 293 9.62 23.12 -18.81
N GLY A 294 8.74 22.86 -19.77
CA GLY A 294 9.11 22.86 -21.18
C GLY A 294 9.75 24.18 -21.62
N PRO A 295 10.85 24.16 -22.40
CA PRO A 295 11.53 23.00 -22.97
C PRO A 295 12.67 22.44 -22.11
N PHE A 296 12.92 23.02 -20.93
CA PHE A 296 14.11 22.75 -20.13
C PHE A 296 14.15 21.34 -19.52
N THR A 297 12.98 20.76 -19.25
CA THR A 297 12.84 19.41 -18.66
C THR A 297 12.49 18.32 -19.67
N ALA A 298 12.31 18.68 -20.95
CA ALA A 298 11.90 17.75 -21.98
C ALA A 298 12.99 16.70 -22.25
N SER A 299 12.56 15.44 -22.40
CA SER A 299 13.40 14.38 -22.95
C SER A 299 13.29 14.34 -24.49
N GLY A 300 14.22 13.65 -25.15
CA GLY A 300 14.16 13.44 -26.61
C GLY A 300 12.95 12.62 -27.10
N LEU A 301 12.16 12.05 -26.19
CA LEU A 301 10.92 11.32 -26.53
C LEU A 301 9.67 12.23 -26.53
N HIS A 302 9.80 13.48 -26.09
CA HIS A 302 8.72 14.45 -26.23
C HIS A 302 8.64 14.92 -27.69
N THR A 303 7.51 14.66 -28.34
CA THR A 303 7.26 15.10 -29.73
C THR A 303 7.20 16.62 -29.85
N ASP A 304 6.63 17.28 -28.84
CA ASP A 304 6.70 18.72 -28.63
C ASP A 304 7.45 19.00 -27.32
N PRO A 305 8.60 19.69 -27.35
CA PRO A 305 9.37 19.99 -26.14
C PRO A 305 8.63 20.92 -25.16
N PHE A 306 7.54 21.58 -25.57
CA PHE A 306 6.70 22.37 -24.68
C PHE A 306 5.52 21.59 -24.08
N ALA A 307 5.28 20.35 -24.54
CA ALA A 307 4.22 19.52 -23.98
C ALA A 307 4.62 18.97 -22.60
N ALA A 308 3.73 19.15 -21.62
CA ALA A 308 3.90 18.61 -20.28
C ALA A 308 3.46 17.15 -20.19
N GLY A 309 3.88 16.48 -19.11
CA GLY A 309 3.57 15.07 -18.84
C GLY A 309 4.79 14.16 -18.94
N SER A 310 4.63 12.91 -18.51
CA SER A 310 5.69 11.90 -18.59
C SER A 310 5.73 11.21 -19.95
N VAL A 311 6.94 10.85 -20.37
CA VAL A 311 7.17 9.87 -21.44
C VAL A 311 7.35 8.44 -20.91
N GLY A 312 7.13 8.21 -19.61
CA GLY A 312 7.02 6.90 -18.98
C GLY A 312 8.32 6.26 -18.51
N LEU A 313 9.38 7.03 -18.27
CA LEU A 313 10.62 6.46 -17.74
C LEU A 313 10.36 5.92 -16.33
N ALA A 314 10.66 4.64 -16.12
CA ALA A 314 10.28 3.93 -14.92
C ALA A 314 11.39 3.92 -13.85
N GLY A 315 10.99 3.68 -12.60
CA GLY A 315 11.90 3.38 -11.51
C GLY A 315 11.26 2.67 -10.33
N PHE A 316 12.13 2.21 -9.42
CA PHE A 316 11.73 1.47 -8.22
C PHE A 316 11.07 2.40 -7.19
N GLU A 317 11.70 3.53 -6.90
CA GLU A 317 11.17 4.55 -5.99
C GLU A 317 10.79 5.84 -6.70
N PRO A 318 9.68 6.49 -6.31
CA PRO A 318 8.72 6.06 -5.28
C PRO A 318 7.63 5.10 -5.78
N LEU A 319 7.16 5.23 -7.03
CA LEU A 319 5.90 4.61 -7.45
C LEU A 319 5.98 3.11 -7.74
N GLY A 320 7.17 2.57 -8.04
CA GLY A 320 7.36 1.12 -8.15
C GLY A 320 7.04 0.35 -6.86
N ARG A 321 7.12 1.00 -5.69
CA ARG A 321 6.77 0.38 -4.40
C ARG A 321 5.28 0.06 -4.26
N PHE A 322 4.41 0.84 -4.90
CA PHE A 322 2.97 0.58 -4.90
C PHE A 322 2.65 -0.72 -5.65
N ARG A 323 3.35 -0.98 -6.77
CA ARG A 323 3.30 -2.27 -7.49
C ARG A 323 3.83 -3.46 -6.68
N GLN A 324 4.79 -3.23 -5.78
CA GLN A 324 5.37 -4.29 -4.93
C GLN A 324 4.49 -4.65 -3.73
N GLY A 325 3.48 -3.83 -3.42
CA GLY A 325 2.68 -3.99 -2.20
C GLY A 325 3.51 -3.95 -0.90
N PRO A 326 2.86 -4.16 0.26
CA PRO A 326 3.55 -4.13 1.55
C PRO A 326 4.56 -5.26 1.74
N ILE A 327 4.25 -6.47 1.27
CA ILE A 327 5.13 -7.64 1.43
C ILE A 327 6.39 -7.48 0.56
N GLY A 328 6.22 -7.15 -0.73
CA GLY A 328 7.33 -6.97 -1.67
C GLY A 328 8.22 -5.80 -1.28
N SER A 329 7.63 -4.71 -0.78
CA SER A 329 8.40 -3.55 -0.32
C SER A 329 9.31 -3.85 0.88
N ALA A 330 8.93 -4.79 1.74
CA ALA A 330 9.66 -5.17 2.94
C ALA A 330 10.59 -6.38 2.74
N MET A 331 10.84 -6.83 1.50
CA MET A 331 11.55 -8.07 1.18
C MET A 331 12.97 -8.21 1.75
N ALA A 332 13.62 -7.10 2.10
CA ALA A 332 14.94 -7.11 2.74
C ALA A 332 14.90 -7.12 4.28
N GLU A 333 13.71 -7.16 4.87
CA GLU A 333 13.49 -7.00 6.32
C GLU A 333 13.06 -8.32 6.97
N ASP A 334 13.89 -9.36 6.85
CA ASP A 334 13.69 -10.59 7.62
C ASP A 334 13.93 -10.33 9.11
N GLU A 335 13.08 -10.90 9.97
CA GLU A 335 13.11 -10.65 11.41
C GLU A 335 13.14 -11.96 12.20
N PHE A 336 13.92 -11.96 13.28
CA PHE A 336 13.82 -12.93 14.37
C PHE A 336 13.40 -12.19 15.64
N GLN A 337 12.39 -12.71 16.34
CA GLN A 337 11.83 -12.08 17.52
C GLN A 337 11.67 -13.05 18.69
N MET A 338 11.92 -12.54 19.89
CA MET A 338 11.66 -13.22 21.15
C MET A 338 10.93 -12.27 22.10
N THR A 339 9.75 -12.67 22.54
CA THR A 339 8.91 -11.90 23.47
C THR A 339 8.74 -12.68 24.76
N VAL A 340 9.09 -12.06 25.88
CA VAL A 340 8.87 -12.60 27.22
C VAL A 340 7.82 -11.76 27.93
N ARG A 341 6.75 -12.40 28.42
CA ARG A 341 5.68 -11.75 29.18
C ARG A 341 5.61 -12.37 30.57
N TYR A 342 5.62 -11.49 31.57
CA TYR A 342 5.36 -11.83 32.96
C TYR A 342 4.04 -11.19 33.42
N ARG A 343 3.20 -11.96 34.12
CA ARG A 343 1.97 -11.48 34.75
C ARG A 343 2.04 -11.74 36.26
N PHE A 344 1.84 -10.66 37.03
CA PHE A 344 1.77 -10.68 38.49
C PHE A 344 0.48 -11.32 38.98
#